data_AF-A0A843SN43-F1
#
_entry.id   AF-A0A843SN43-F1
#
_cell.length_a   1.000
_cell.length_b   1.000
_cell.length_c   1.000
_cell.angle_alpha   90.00
_cell.angle_beta   90.00
_cell.angle_gamma   90.00
#
_symmetry.space_group_name_H-M   'P 1'
#
loop_
_entity.id
_entity.type
_entity.pdbx_description
1 polymer ?
#
loop_
_entity_poly.entity_id
_entity_poly.type
_entity_poly.pdbx_seq_one_letter_code
_entity_poly.pdbx_strand_id
1 'polypeptide(L)'
;MRLPGTRYQEHGWEQVRKLLGHCSLQAFRQLEMHQLLDPGQHAPLLDSYTDAVAAALRAGARSARAEAEGNSYGDSVYELSLSLLFELQAQPSFWLAFAAAVAAEHARSGAFWLDAAAEGVMRKKVNDMYAGLRDKVDADSYIATTGRDCSPNKIYTYRMLDTAYREIAGLFADWRQHAGQVGAILGRPLDGSPIEVRQMKSIGGCKAEWIIRWSESQERYAGSPGPLHTRSKRFASLKNSPGKIAAMLAEIGDYEELSANMDRADDWQGDAGEAALWLEDYWRVIGESEQQEAHGGLQDEDRILPEPAADEAPGDADADAEDEGAAATASSEPDARDLAHDLAAEQALAGTLSLPPRYLELARSAQESGSWALRILSAESLPIRLAVYQKLLGVADDTYPDAWLDPATGELPTLQQLAALDQISMPTLRKRRNEAIDKLYAANTGKGLAAK
;
A
#
# COMPACT_ATOMS: atom_id res chain seq x y z
N MET A 1 6.67 -1.52 5.17
CA MET A 1 6.57 -2.23 6.45
C MET A 1 5.72 -1.46 7.45
N ARG A 2 4.69 -2.07 8.03
CA ARG A 2 3.93 -1.54 9.16
C ARG A 2 4.06 -2.50 10.35
N LEU A 3 5.18 -2.44 11.04
CA LEU A 3 5.28 -3.15 12.32
C LEU A 3 4.65 -2.30 13.43
N PRO A 4 4.04 -2.93 14.45
CA PRO A 4 3.44 -2.20 15.57
C PRO A 4 4.44 -1.22 16.20
N GLY A 5 4.01 0.03 16.39
CA GLY A 5 4.81 1.09 17.00
C GLY A 5 5.93 1.66 16.12
N THR A 6 6.23 1.10 14.96
CA THR A 6 7.29 1.63 14.08
C THR A 6 6.80 2.84 13.30
N ARG A 7 7.45 3.99 13.45
CA ARG A 7 7.04 5.26 12.80
C ARG A 7 7.84 5.58 11.56
N TYR A 8 9.11 5.14 11.51
CA TYR A 8 10.01 5.47 10.41
C TYR A 8 9.96 4.35 9.36
N GLN A 9 9.10 4.51 8.36
CA GLN A 9 8.93 3.56 7.27
C GLN A 9 9.96 3.83 6.15
N GLU A 10 10.35 2.80 5.37
CA GLU A 10 11.48 2.95 4.43
C GLU A 10 11.20 3.92 3.26
N HIS A 11 9.95 4.08 2.81
CA HIS A 11 9.63 5.01 1.73
C HIS A 11 9.86 6.48 2.13
N GLY A 12 9.49 6.88 3.36
CA GLY A 12 9.68 8.25 3.85
C GLY A 12 11.04 8.48 4.53
N TRP A 13 11.69 7.42 5.02
CA TRP A 13 12.97 7.53 5.73
C TRP A 13 14.06 8.23 4.92
N GLU A 14 14.15 7.95 3.62
CA GLU A 14 15.18 8.56 2.78
C GLU A 14 15.05 10.09 2.73
N GLN A 15 13.82 10.61 2.77
CA GLN A 15 13.57 12.05 2.82
C GLN A 15 13.88 12.63 4.21
N VAL A 16 13.50 11.92 5.29
CA VAL A 16 13.86 12.28 6.68
C VAL A 16 15.38 12.37 6.84
N ARG A 17 16.10 11.32 6.41
CA ARG A 17 17.56 11.25 6.43
C ARG A 17 18.19 12.42 5.67
N LYS A 18 17.72 12.72 4.46
CA LYS A 18 18.21 13.84 3.66
C LYS A 18 17.94 15.19 4.32
N LEU A 19 16.76 15.38 4.91
CA LEU A 19 16.37 16.62 5.57
C LEU A 19 17.21 16.85 6.83
N LEU A 20 17.32 15.84 7.71
CA LEU A 20 18.16 15.89 8.91
C LEU A 20 19.63 16.10 8.57
N GLY A 21 20.15 15.41 7.54
CA GLY A 21 21.52 15.58 7.07
C GLY A 21 21.77 17.02 6.61
N HIS A 22 20.85 17.62 5.85
CA HIS A 22 20.97 19.01 5.41
C HIS A 22 20.93 20.00 6.58
N CYS A 23 19.94 19.89 7.46
CA CYS A 23 19.78 20.80 8.60
C CYS A 23 20.95 20.68 9.60
N SER A 24 21.49 19.48 9.79
CA SER A 24 22.67 19.24 10.64
C SER A 24 23.90 19.94 10.10
N LEU A 25 24.14 19.87 8.79
CA LEU A 25 25.28 20.57 8.17
C LEU A 25 25.13 22.09 8.29
N GLN A 26 23.90 22.61 8.18
CA GLN A 26 23.64 24.03 8.42
C GLN A 26 23.90 24.41 9.88
N ALA A 27 23.48 23.58 10.84
CA ALA A 27 23.74 23.79 12.26
C ALA A 27 25.25 23.80 12.57
N PHE A 28 26.03 22.85 12.03
CA PHE A 28 27.47 22.80 12.25
C PHE A 28 28.24 24.02 11.74
N ARG A 29 27.69 24.79 10.80
CA ARG A 29 28.30 26.07 10.37
C ARG A 29 28.17 27.16 11.43
N GLN A 30 27.28 26.99 12.41
CA GLN A 30 27.03 27.94 13.50
C GLN A 30 27.63 27.46 14.83
N LEU A 31 28.15 26.24 14.87
CA LEU A 31 28.69 25.61 16.07
C LEU A 31 30.22 25.56 16.03
N GLU A 32 30.82 25.70 17.19
CA GLU A 32 32.27 25.59 17.37
C GLU A 32 32.71 24.11 17.39
N MET A 33 32.87 23.53 16.20
CA MET A 33 33.13 22.09 16.01
C MET A 33 34.40 21.56 16.69
N HIS A 34 35.34 22.43 17.06
CA HIS A 34 36.50 22.02 17.85
C HIS A 34 36.11 21.55 19.27
N GLN A 35 34.99 22.06 19.81
CA GLN A 35 34.45 21.66 21.12
C GLN A 35 33.96 20.21 21.13
N LEU A 36 33.62 19.63 19.97
CA LEU A 36 33.25 18.22 19.82
C LEU A 36 34.39 17.26 20.20
N LEU A 37 35.64 17.74 20.23
CA LEU A 37 36.81 16.98 20.67
C LEU A 37 36.98 16.95 22.19
N ASP A 38 36.33 17.84 22.93
CA ASP A 38 36.39 17.93 24.38
C ASP A 38 35.18 17.21 25.01
N PRO A 39 35.38 16.10 25.75
CA PRO A 39 34.29 15.40 26.44
C PRO A 39 33.47 16.29 27.38
N GLY A 40 34.09 17.33 27.96
CA GLY A 40 33.41 18.28 28.85
C GLY A 40 32.36 19.15 28.14
N GLN A 41 32.45 19.28 26.81
CA GLN A 41 31.53 20.11 26.01
C GLN A 41 30.42 19.30 25.34
N HIS A 42 30.43 17.97 25.44
CA HIS A 42 29.49 17.14 24.66
C HIS A 42 28.02 17.41 24.99
N ALA A 43 27.67 17.57 26.27
CA ALA A 43 26.31 17.88 26.69
C ALA A 43 25.82 19.28 26.24
N PRO A 44 26.50 20.39 26.55
CA PRO A 44 26.04 21.72 26.10
C PRO A 44 26.06 21.86 24.57
N LEU A 45 26.96 21.15 23.89
CA LEU A 45 27.00 21.14 22.43
C LEU A 45 25.85 20.34 21.82
N LEU A 46 25.39 19.26 22.47
CA LEU A 46 24.18 18.54 22.06
C LEU A 46 22.94 19.42 22.18
N ASP A 47 22.80 20.19 23.27
CA ASP A 47 21.69 21.13 23.43
C ASP A 47 21.72 22.21 22.33
N SER A 48 22.90 22.81 22.12
CA SER A 48 23.09 23.83 21.07
C SER A 48 22.84 23.29 19.66
N TYR A 49 23.25 22.05 19.39
CA TYR A 49 22.98 21.35 18.13
C TYR A 49 21.48 21.10 17.96
N THR A 50 20.80 20.62 19.00
CA THR A 50 19.37 20.34 18.97
C THR A 50 18.58 21.61 18.66
N ASP A 51 18.90 22.72 19.31
CA ASP A 51 18.25 24.01 19.06
C ASP A 51 18.50 24.53 17.64
N ALA A 52 19.74 24.46 17.16
CA ALA A 52 20.11 24.92 15.82
C ALA A 52 19.44 24.09 14.71
N VAL A 53 19.40 22.76 14.84
CA VAL A 53 18.72 21.89 13.87
C VAL A 53 17.21 22.07 13.93
N ALA A 54 16.63 22.20 15.13
CA ALA A 54 15.20 22.46 15.28
C ALA A 54 14.79 23.79 14.63
N ALA A 55 15.60 24.83 14.78
CA ALA A 55 15.39 26.12 14.10
C ALA A 55 15.47 25.97 12.57
N ALA A 56 16.46 25.26 12.04
CA ALA A 56 16.59 24.99 10.61
C ALA A 56 15.41 24.19 10.04
N LEU A 57 14.96 23.16 10.76
CA LEU A 57 13.78 22.37 10.39
C LEU A 57 12.51 23.24 10.35
N ARG A 58 12.30 24.08 11.38
CA ARG A 58 11.13 25.00 11.42
C ARG A 58 11.15 26.00 10.28
N ALA A 59 12.32 26.55 9.93
CA ALA A 59 12.46 27.47 8.81
C ALA A 59 12.12 26.79 7.46
N GLY A 60 12.42 25.49 7.32
CA GLY A 60 12.13 24.69 6.13
C GLY A 60 10.80 23.92 6.16
N ALA A 61 9.94 24.11 7.17
CA ALA A 61 8.76 23.28 7.41
C ALA A 61 7.75 23.29 6.24
N ARG A 62 7.70 24.38 5.47
CA ARG A 62 6.83 24.55 4.29
C ARG A 62 7.50 24.18 2.96
N SER A 63 8.65 23.53 3.01
CA SER A 63 9.30 23.05 1.78
C SER A 63 8.62 21.77 1.27
N ALA A 64 8.66 21.55 -0.04
CA ALA A 64 8.07 20.35 -0.65
C ALA A 64 8.59 19.03 -0.04
N ARG A 65 9.88 18.99 0.39
CA ARG A 65 10.42 17.81 1.09
C ARG A 65 9.86 17.67 2.50
N ALA A 66 9.68 18.77 3.21
CA ALA A 66 9.20 18.77 4.58
C ALA A 66 7.73 18.37 4.69
N GLU A 67 6.90 18.82 3.74
CA GLU A 67 5.47 18.50 3.67
C GLU A 67 5.16 17.14 3.03
N ALA A 68 6.15 16.49 2.41
CA ALA A 68 5.97 15.15 1.86
C ALA A 68 5.58 14.14 2.95
N GLU A 69 4.83 13.12 2.54
CA GLU A 69 4.44 12.02 3.41
C GLU A 69 5.67 11.26 3.92
N GLY A 70 5.81 11.20 5.25
CA GLY A 70 6.91 10.52 5.92
C GLY A 70 6.57 9.08 6.29
N ASN A 71 5.29 8.78 6.52
CA ASN A 71 4.80 7.44 6.74
C ASN A 71 3.31 7.32 6.35
N SER A 72 2.81 6.09 6.33
CA SER A 72 1.40 5.79 6.09
C SER A 72 0.45 6.14 7.25
N TYR A 73 0.95 6.71 8.35
CA TYR A 73 0.11 7.16 9.48
C TYR A 73 -0.25 8.65 9.38
N GLY A 74 0.19 9.34 8.33
CA GLY A 74 -0.07 10.76 8.11
C GLY A 74 0.96 11.71 8.72
N ASP A 75 2.06 11.19 9.29
CA ASP A 75 3.18 12.06 9.71
C ASP A 75 3.94 12.55 8.47
N SER A 76 4.22 13.84 8.43
CA SER A 76 5.11 14.45 7.44
C SER A 76 6.59 14.13 7.69
N VAL A 77 7.42 14.24 6.66
CA VAL A 77 8.88 14.14 6.78
C VAL A 77 9.43 15.13 7.81
N TYR A 78 8.85 16.32 7.91
CA TYR A 78 9.19 17.32 8.93
C TYR A 78 8.93 16.81 10.35
N GLU A 79 7.73 16.31 10.62
CA GLU A 79 7.34 15.83 11.96
C GLU A 79 8.21 14.66 12.39
N LEU A 80 8.49 13.71 11.49
CA LEU A 80 9.39 12.60 11.76
C LEU A 80 10.83 13.09 12.02
N SER A 81 11.31 14.05 11.25
CA SER A 81 12.66 14.63 11.46
C SER A 81 12.76 15.33 12.80
N LEU A 82 11.75 16.13 13.16
CA LEU A 82 11.71 16.85 14.44
C LEU A 82 11.61 15.89 15.62
N SER A 83 10.77 14.85 15.52
CA SER A 83 10.66 13.81 16.54
C SER A 83 12.01 13.11 16.76
N LEU A 84 12.69 12.70 15.69
CA LEU A 84 13.97 11.99 15.80
C LEU A 84 15.09 12.89 16.36
N LEU A 85 15.04 14.18 16.07
CA LEU A 85 15.96 15.15 16.66
C LEU A 85 15.82 15.22 18.19
N PHE A 86 14.59 15.26 18.72
CA PHE A 86 14.39 15.29 20.17
C PHE A 86 14.65 13.94 20.84
N GLU A 87 14.46 12.83 20.12
CA GLU A 87 14.92 11.50 20.59
C GLU A 87 16.44 11.46 20.77
N LEU A 88 17.22 12.20 19.97
CA LEU A 88 18.67 12.28 20.13
C LEU A 88 19.05 12.92 21.48
N GLN A 89 18.33 13.95 21.89
CA GLN A 89 18.53 14.61 23.19
C GLN A 89 18.19 13.66 24.34
N ALA A 90 17.14 12.84 24.19
CA ALA A 90 16.77 11.82 25.16
C ALA A 90 17.77 10.63 25.20
N GLN A 91 18.56 10.43 24.15
CA GLN A 91 19.50 9.32 24.01
C GLN A 91 20.94 9.80 23.70
N PRO A 92 21.63 10.45 24.67
CA PRO A 92 22.94 11.08 24.44
C PRO A 92 24.04 10.11 23.98
N SER A 93 23.89 8.81 24.21
CA SER A 93 24.85 7.80 23.74
C SER A 93 25.08 7.84 22.23
N PHE A 94 24.06 8.18 21.42
CA PHE A 94 24.21 8.32 19.97
C PHE A 94 25.01 9.55 19.59
N TRP A 95 24.82 10.66 20.31
CA TRP A 95 25.64 11.85 20.17
C TRP A 95 27.11 11.59 20.55
N LEU A 96 27.35 10.89 21.66
CA LEU A 96 28.70 10.53 22.08
C LEU A 96 29.40 9.62 21.06
N ALA A 97 28.67 8.67 20.46
CA ALA A 97 29.20 7.83 19.39
C ALA A 97 29.52 8.64 18.12
N PHE A 98 28.67 9.61 17.76
CA PHE A 98 28.94 10.56 16.69
C PHE A 98 30.19 11.39 16.98
N ALA A 99 30.32 11.95 18.20
CA ALA A 99 31.47 12.72 18.63
C ALA A 99 32.77 11.92 18.53
N ALA A 100 32.76 10.67 18.99
CA ALA A 100 33.89 9.75 18.85
C ALA A 100 34.23 9.48 17.38
N ALA A 101 33.23 9.31 16.51
CA ALA A 101 33.44 9.10 15.08
C ALA A 101 34.01 10.34 14.36
N VAL A 102 33.65 11.54 14.81
CA VAL A 102 34.23 12.81 14.33
C VAL A 102 35.66 12.96 14.83
N ALA A 103 35.92 12.69 16.12
CA ALA A 103 37.27 12.74 16.70
C ALA A 103 38.23 11.73 16.02
N ALA A 104 37.75 10.53 15.70
CA ALA A 104 38.53 9.54 14.96
C ALA A 104 38.87 10.01 13.53
N GLU A 105 37.97 10.72 12.86
CA GLU A 105 38.27 11.33 11.56
C GLU A 105 39.26 12.48 11.69
N HIS A 106 39.08 13.30 12.73
CA HIS A 106 39.98 14.40 13.02
C HIS A 106 41.42 13.91 13.24
N ALA A 107 41.60 12.80 13.95
CA ALA A 107 42.91 12.20 14.13
C ALA A 107 43.58 11.75 12.81
N ARG A 108 42.79 11.45 11.76
CA ARG A 108 43.29 11.00 10.45
C ARG A 108 43.50 12.14 9.46
N SER A 109 42.63 13.13 9.47
CA SER A 109 42.52 14.15 8.41
C SER A 109 42.50 15.59 8.94
N GLY A 110 42.75 15.81 10.23
CA GLY A 110 42.68 17.12 10.87
C GLY A 110 41.25 17.67 10.92
N ALA A 111 41.12 18.99 10.97
CA ALA A 111 39.83 19.69 11.00
C ALA A 111 39.08 19.64 9.65
N PHE A 112 38.75 18.42 9.20
CA PHE A 112 38.13 18.16 7.89
C PHE A 112 36.82 18.92 7.67
N TRP A 113 36.09 19.26 8.75
CA TRP A 113 34.86 20.04 8.67
C TRP A 113 35.05 21.48 8.18
N LEU A 114 36.28 21.99 8.10
CA LEU A 114 36.59 23.29 7.48
C LEU A 114 36.70 23.20 5.96
N ASP A 115 36.87 22.00 5.41
CA ASP A 115 36.98 21.79 3.97
C ASP A 115 35.60 21.45 3.36
N ALA A 116 35.14 22.28 2.43
CA ALA A 116 33.90 22.06 1.69
C ALA A 116 33.91 20.73 0.93
N ALA A 117 35.07 20.24 0.48
CA ALA A 117 35.18 18.95 -0.20
C ALA A 117 34.90 17.76 0.73
N ALA A 118 35.03 17.95 2.06
CA ALA A 118 34.81 16.92 3.06
C ALA A 118 33.40 16.96 3.68
N GLU A 119 32.49 17.83 3.18
CA GLU A 119 31.10 17.92 3.66
C GLU A 119 30.37 16.56 3.59
N GLY A 120 30.66 15.77 2.56
CA GLY A 120 30.10 14.41 2.39
C GLY A 120 30.49 13.46 3.53
N VAL A 121 31.68 13.62 4.11
CA VAL A 121 32.14 12.81 5.26
C VAL A 121 31.36 13.17 6.51
N MET A 122 31.16 14.46 6.78
CA MET A 122 30.36 14.92 7.91
C MET A 122 28.91 14.44 7.79
N ARG A 123 28.32 14.61 6.59
CA ARG A 123 26.96 14.16 6.29
C ARG A 123 26.78 12.67 6.54
N LYS A 124 27.77 11.86 6.14
CA LYS A 124 27.75 10.41 6.38
C LYS A 124 27.70 10.10 7.87
N LYS A 125 28.54 10.74 8.70
CA LYS A 125 28.56 10.52 10.16
C LYS A 125 27.23 10.90 10.82
N VAL A 126 26.60 12.00 10.38
CA VAL A 126 25.25 12.40 10.82
C VAL A 126 24.21 11.35 10.45
N ASN A 127 24.24 10.89 9.18
CA ASN A 127 23.31 9.87 8.72
C ASN A 127 23.46 8.56 9.48
N ASP A 128 24.68 8.15 9.80
CA ASP A 128 24.96 6.94 10.58
C ASP A 128 24.43 7.08 12.03
N MET A 129 24.56 8.26 12.65
CA MET A 129 23.99 8.58 13.96
C MET A 129 22.47 8.44 13.96
N TYR A 130 21.78 9.11 13.03
CA TYR A 130 20.32 9.07 12.96
C TYR A 130 19.77 7.71 12.51
N ALA A 131 20.49 6.97 11.67
CA ALA A 131 20.11 5.60 11.33
C ALA A 131 20.14 4.69 12.57
N GLY A 132 21.20 4.77 13.38
CA GLY A 132 21.28 4.03 14.64
C GLY A 132 20.19 4.43 15.63
N LEU A 133 19.91 5.74 15.75
CA LEU A 133 18.86 6.25 16.62
C LEU A 133 17.47 5.79 16.17
N ARG A 134 17.17 5.87 14.87
CA ARG A 134 15.92 5.33 14.29
C ARG A 134 15.75 3.86 14.65
N ASP A 135 16.77 3.03 14.43
CA ASP A 135 16.73 1.61 14.75
C ASP A 135 16.36 1.36 16.22
N LYS A 136 16.86 2.21 17.13
CA LYS A 136 16.57 2.13 18.57
C LYS A 136 15.16 2.61 18.91
N VAL A 137 14.73 3.76 18.40
CA VAL A 137 13.39 4.30 18.65
C VAL A 137 12.31 3.36 18.14
N ASP A 138 12.46 2.82 16.93
CA ASP A 138 11.52 1.83 16.38
C ASP A 138 11.54 0.52 17.21
N ALA A 139 12.70 0.09 17.70
CA ALA A 139 12.80 -1.11 18.54
C ALA A 139 12.12 -0.93 19.90
N ASP A 140 12.34 0.21 20.55
CA ASP A 140 11.67 0.55 21.82
C ASP A 140 10.16 0.66 21.64
N SER A 141 9.73 1.31 20.56
CA SER A 141 8.31 1.48 20.24
C SER A 141 7.65 0.15 19.95
N TYR A 142 8.35 -0.75 19.26
CA TYR A 142 7.89 -2.12 19.04
C TYR A 142 7.77 -2.91 20.36
N ILE A 143 8.78 -2.83 21.25
CA ILE A 143 8.73 -3.46 22.57
C ILE A 143 7.55 -2.90 23.38
N ALA A 144 7.38 -1.59 23.41
CA ALA A 144 6.31 -0.92 24.15
C ALA A 144 4.92 -1.33 23.63
N THR A 145 4.77 -1.51 22.32
CA THR A 145 3.48 -1.86 21.69
C THR A 145 3.16 -3.34 21.81
N THR A 146 4.15 -4.22 21.67
CA THR A 146 3.93 -5.68 21.56
C THR A 146 4.25 -6.44 22.84
N GLY A 147 5.00 -5.84 23.77
CA GLY A 147 5.59 -6.52 24.93
C GLY A 147 6.67 -7.54 24.57
N ARG A 148 7.08 -7.64 23.29
CA ARG A 148 8.08 -8.61 22.83
C ARG A 148 9.45 -7.96 22.74
N ASP A 149 10.47 -8.70 23.15
CA ASP A 149 11.86 -8.25 23.02
C ASP A 149 12.24 -8.01 21.56
N CYS A 150 12.77 -6.82 21.29
CA CYS A 150 13.26 -6.45 19.98
C CYS A 150 14.51 -5.59 20.08
N SER A 151 15.59 -6.04 19.45
CA SER A 151 16.82 -5.24 19.36
C SER A 151 16.78 -4.30 18.16
N PRO A 152 17.56 -3.20 18.17
CA PRO A 152 17.71 -2.32 17.01
C PRO A 152 18.11 -3.07 15.74
N ASN A 153 18.99 -4.06 15.88
CA ASN A 153 19.40 -4.92 14.76
C ASN A 153 18.26 -5.81 14.25
N LYS A 154 17.34 -6.25 15.12
CA LYS A 154 16.16 -7.04 14.73
C LYS A 154 15.19 -6.19 13.91
N ILE A 155 14.88 -4.96 14.35
CA ILE A 155 14.06 -4.01 13.57
C ILE A 155 14.66 -3.72 12.20
N TYR A 156 15.96 -3.40 12.17
CA TYR A 156 16.66 -3.17 10.91
C TYR A 156 16.56 -4.39 9.98
N THR A 157 16.68 -5.60 10.53
CA THR A 157 16.53 -6.84 9.76
C THR A 157 15.10 -6.98 9.21
N TYR A 158 14.07 -6.67 10.00
CA TYR A 158 12.69 -6.69 9.48
C TYR A 158 12.49 -5.73 8.31
N ARG A 159 13.01 -4.49 8.41
CA ARG A 159 12.90 -3.52 7.31
C ARG A 159 13.59 -3.96 6.05
N MET A 160 14.77 -4.58 6.19
CA MET A 160 15.49 -5.17 5.07
C MET A 160 14.68 -6.32 4.43
N LEU A 161 14.07 -7.18 5.23
CA LEU A 161 13.22 -8.28 4.74
C LEU A 161 11.94 -7.77 4.06
N ASP A 162 11.30 -6.73 4.59
CA ASP A 162 10.14 -6.07 3.95
C ASP A 162 10.52 -5.45 2.60
N THR A 163 11.68 -4.81 2.53
CA THR A 163 12.20 -4.25 1.28
C THR A 163 12.49 -5.35 0.26
N ALA A 164 13.18 -6.41 0.68
CA ALA A 164 13.49 -7.56 -0.18
C ALA A 164 12.21 -8.23 -0.70
N TYR A 165 11.22 -8.42 0.17
CA TYR A 165 9.91 -8.95 -0.23
C TYR A 165 9.24 -8.07 -1.28
N ARG A 166 9.16 -6.74 -1.07
CA ARG A 166 8.54 -5.82 -2.03
C ARG A 166 9.24 -5.84 -3.39
N GLU A 167 10.56 -5.92 -3.41
CA GLU A 167 11.32 -6.04 -4.65
C GLU A 167 11.05 -7.38 -5.36
N ILE A 168 11.00 -8.49 -4.62
CA ILE A 168 10.65 -9.80 -5.19
C ILE A 168 9.21 -9.79 -5.71
N ALA A 169 8.27 -9.17 -4.99
CA ALA A 169 6.87 -9.03 -5.40
C ALA A 169 6.75 -8.23 -6.71
N GLY A 170 7.50 -7.13 -6.85
CA GLY A 170 7.58 -6.37 -8.10
C GLY A 170 8.16 -7.21 -9.25
N LEU A 171 9.25 -7.94 -9.01
CA LEU A 171 9.82 -8.85 -10.01
C LEU A 171 8.85 -9.96 -10.42
N PHE A 172 8.03 -10.46 -9.49
CA PHE A 172 7.03 -11.48 -9.75
C PHE A 172 5.84 -10.93 -10.55
N ALA A 173 5.38 -9.72 -10.23
CA ALA A 173 4.35 -9.03 -11.00
C ALA A 173 4.77 -8.84 -12.47
N ASP A 174 6.02 -8.41 -12.70
CA ASP A 174 6.59 -8.19 -14.03
C ASP A 174 7.47 -9.36 -14.52
N TRP A 175 7.13 -10.60 -14.13
CA TRP A 175 8.01 -11.76 -14.34
C TRP A 175 8.40 -12.00 -15.80
N ARG A 176 7.55 -11.63 -16.77
CA ARG A 176 7.85 -11.78 -18.20
C ARG A 176 9.06 -10.93 -18.62
N GLN A 177 9.16 -9.72 -18.08
CA GLN A 177 10.28 -8.81 -18.36
C GLN A 177 11.55 -9.24 -17.60
N HIS A 178 11.36 -9.87 -16.43
CA HIS A 178 12.44 -10.28 -15.54
C HIS A 178 12.65 -11.80 -15.47
N ALA A 179 12.28 -12.54 -16.53
CA ALA A 179 12.18 -14.01 -16.50
C ALA A 179 13.47 -14.69 -16.05
N GLY A 180 14.64 -14.20 -16.50
CA GLY A 180 15.94 -14.73 -16.10
C GLY A 180 16.25 -14.54 -14.60
N GLN A 181 15.83 -13.41 -14.02
CA GLN A 181 16.01 -13.14 -12.60
C GLN A 181 14.99 -13.92 -11.76
N VAL A 182 13.73 -13.98 -12.19
CA VAL A 182 12.68 -14.77 -11.52
C VAL A 182 13.04 -16.26 -11.52
N GLY A 183 13.52 -16.81 -12.63
CA GLY A 183 14.01 -18.19 -12.68
C GLY A 183 15.18 -18.45 -11.73
N ALA A 184 16.10 -17.48 -11.56
CA ALA A 184 17.19 -17.58 -10.58
C ALA A 184 16.68 -17.55 -9.13
N ILE A 185 15.68 -16.73 -8.82
CA ILE A 185 15.03 -16.66 -7.49
C ILE A 185 14.32 -17.98 -7.17
N LEU A 186 13.56 -18.51 -8.12
CA LEU A 186 12.85 -19.79 -7.97
C LEU A 186 13.80 -21.00 -8.02
N GLY A 187 14.99 -20.82 -8.57
CA GLY A 187 16.01 -21.87 -8.74
C GLY A 187 15.67 -22.90 -9.80
N ARG A 188 14.87 -22.52 -10.80
CA ARG A 188 14.48 -23.36 -11.94
C ARG A 188 14.26 -22.52 -13.19
N PRO A 189 14.45 -23.07 -14.41
CA PRO A 189 14.03 -22.41 -15.64
C PRO A 189 12.50 -22.20 -15.64
N LEU A 190 12.03 -21.19 -16.38
CA LEU A 190 10.62 -20.86 -16.49
C LEU A 190 10.08 -21.33 -17.85
N ASP A 191 9.30 -22.41 -17.84
CA ASP A 191 8.62 -22.97 -19.02
C ASP A 191 7.13 -22.58 -19.05
N GLY A 192 6.80 -21.40 -18.52
CA GLY A 192 5.42 -20.90 -18.38
C GLY A 192 5.25 -19.93 -17.22
N SER A 193 4.00 -19.54 -16.93
CA SER A 193 3.68 -18.68 -15.79
C SER A 193 4.04 -19.38 -14.48
N PRO A 194 4.95 -18.84 -13.65
CA PRO A 194 5.30 -19.49 -12.38
C PRO A 194 4.10 -19.46 -11.42
N ILE A 195 3.77 -20.59 -10.80
CA ILE A 195 2.67 -20.67 -9.83
C ILE A 195 2.98 -19.83 -8.57
N GLU A 196 4.26 -19.69 -8.23
CA GLU A 196 4.75 -18.93 -7.09
C GLU A 196 4.44 -17.43 -7.20
N VAL A 197 4.38 -16.89 -8.43
CA VAL A 197 3.96 -15.52 -8.72
C VAL A 197 2.52 -15.30 -8.24
N ARG A 198 1.65 -16.30 -8.39
CA ARG A 198 0.25 -16.22 -7.97
C ARG A 198 0.05 -16.52 -6.47
N GLN A 199 0.91 -17.33 -5.87
CA GLN A 199 0.78 -17.75 -4.47
C GLN A 199 1.28 -16.71 -3.47
N MET A 200 2.24 -15.86 -3.86
CA MET A 200 2.84 -14.89 -2.94
C MET A 200 1.96 -13.64 -2.79
N LYS A 201 0.93 -13.73 -1.94
CA LYS A 201 -0.02 -12.64 -1.65
C LYS A 201 0.42 -11.70 -0.52
N SER A 202 1.32 -12.14 0.36
CA SER A 202 1.81 -11.35 1.50
C SER A 202 3.26 -11.71 1.83
N ILE A 203 3.89 -10.92 2.71
CA ILE A 203 5.26 -11.20 3.14
C ILE A 203 5.40 -12.53 3.87
N GLY A 204 4.35 -12.98 4.57
CA GLY A 204 4.32 -14.28 5.25
C GLY A 204 4.37 -15.46 4.27
N GLY A 205 3.91 -15.27 3.03
CA GLY A 205 4.02 -16.26 1.95
C GLY A 205 5.38 -16.25 1.23
N CYS A 206 6.26 -15.30 1.54
CA CYS A 206 7.59 -15.22 0.92
C CYS A 206 8.52 -16.29 1.53
N LYS A 207 9.12 -17.13 0.68
CA LYS A 207 10.06 -18.16 1.14
C LYS A 207 11.43 -17.57 1.44
N ALA A 208 12.06 -18.01 2.54
CA ALA A 208 13.40 -17.55 2.93
C ALA A 208 14.44 -17.82 1.80
N GLU A 209 14.29 -18.93 1.10
CA GLU A 209 15.14 -19.31 -0.04
C GLU A 209 15.05 -18.31 -1.18
N TRP A 210 13.87 -17.71 -1.41
CA TRP A 210 13.70 -16.68 -2.44
C TRP A 210 14.47 -15.42 -2.09
N ILE A 211 14.46 -14.97 -0.84
CA ILE A 211 15.26 -13.81 -0.39
C ILE A 211 16.75 -14.07 -0.54
N ILE A 212 17.21 -15.27 -0.17
CA ILE A 212 18.62 -15.64 -0.29
C ILE A 212 19.06 -15.63 -1.76
N ARG A 213 18.31 -16.29 -2.64
CA ARG A 213 18.61 -16.37 -4.08
C ARG A 213 18.41 -15.05 -4.81
N TRP A 214 17.41 -14.27 -4.43
CA TRP A 214 17.24 -12.89 -4.90
C TRP A 214 18.49 -12.07 -4.57
N SER A 215 18.95 -12.11 -3.30
CA SER A 215 20.16 -11.38 -2.91
C SER A 215 21.42 -11.87 -3.64
N GLU A 216 21.50 -13.14 -4.01
CA GLU A 216 22.60 -13.69 -4.81
C GLU A 216 22.52 -13.21 -6.28
N SER A 217 21.31 -13.15 -6.84
CA SER A 217 21.08 -12.76 -8.23
C SER A 217 21.37 -11.27 -8.51
N GLN A 218 21.31 -10.41 -7.49
CA GLN A 218 21.47 -8.95 -7.61
C GLN A 218 22.77 -8.53 -8.31
N GLU A 219 23.89 -9.21 -8.05
CA GLU A 219 25.17 -8.86 -8.70
C GLU A 219 25.10 -9.03 -10.22
N ARG A 220 24.37 -10.05 -10.69
CA ARG A 220 24.20 -10.35 -12.11
C ARG A 220 23.23 -9.41 -12.81
N TYR A 221 22.12 -9.06 -12.16
CA TYR A 221 21.01 -8.36 -12.81
C TYR A 221 20.91 -6.87 -12.48
N ALA A 222 21.42 -6.43 -11.33
CA ALA A 222 21.43 -5.03 -10.89
C ALA A 222 22.85 -4.43 -10.80
N GLY A 223 23.90 -5.23 -11.04
CA GLY A 223 25.29 -4.78 -11.07
C GLY A 223 25.90 -4.48 -9.69
N SER A 224 25.24 -4.90 -8.60
CA SER A 224 25.75 -4.75 -7.23
C SER A 224 25.35 -5.95 -6.37
N PRO A 225 26.21 -6.39 -5.42
CA PRO A 225 25.89 -7.52 -4.56
C PRO A 225 24.68 -7.21 -3.69
N GLY A 226 23.75 -8.16 -3.58
CA GLY A 226 22.56 -8.00 -2.74
C GLY A 226 22.90 -7.96 -1.24
N PRO A 227 21.95 -7.56 -0.39
CA PRO A 227 22.20 -7.23 1.01
C PRO A 227 22.80 -8.39 1.82
N LEU A 228 22.41 -9.65 1.54
CA LEU A 228 22.90 -10.84 2.23
C LEU A 228 24.29 -11.31 1.75
N HIS A 229 24.75 -10.79 0.62
CA HIS A 229 26.03 -11.16 -0.02
C HIS A 229 27.09 -10.06 0.09
N THR A 230 26.81 -9.01 0.87
CA THR A 230 27.80 -7.98 1.23
C THR A 230 28.80 -8.52 2.25
N ARG A 231 29.96 -7.84 2.40
CA ARG A 231 30.99 -8.19 3.42
C ARG A 231 30.56 -7.87 4.87
N SER A 232 29.30 -7.53 5.10
CA SER A 232 28.79 -7.18 6.41
C SER A 232 28.63 -8.41 7.30
N LYS A 233 29.30 -8.41 8.46
CA LYS A 233 29.17 -9.47 9.47
C LYS A 233 27.72 -9.68 9.93
N ARG A 234 26.90 -8.61 9.92
CA ARG A 234 25.48 -8.67 10.32
C ARG A 234 24.69 -9.62 9.42
N PHE A 235 24.96 -9.59 8.12
CA PHE A 235 24.19 -10.33 7.12
C PHE A 235 24.76 -11.70 6.78
N ALA A 236 26.08 -11.88 6.93
CA ALA A 236 26.73 -13.18 6.74
C ALA A 236 26.13 -14.28 7.64
N SER A 237 25.72 -13.94 8.86
CA SER A 237 25.05 -14.87 9.78
C SER A 237 23.63 -15.27 9.35
N LEU A 238 22.93 -14.35 8.67
CA LEU A 238 21.54 -14.52 8.28
C LEU A 238 21.41 -15.37 7.00
N LYS A 239 22.35 -15.23 6.06
CA LYS A 239 22.44 -16.06 4.85
C LYS A 239 22.43 -17.57 5.14
N ASN A 240 23.11 -17.98 6.21
CA ASN A 240 23.22 -19.40 6.60
C ASN A 240 22.10 -19.86 7.54
N SER A 241 21.10 -19.01 7.79
CA SER A 241 20.03 -19.26 8.77
C SER A 241 18.63 -19.08 8.15
N PRO A 242 18.25 -19.87 7.13
CA PRO A 242 16.96 -19.72 6.44
C PRO A 242 15.76 -19.83 7.40
N GLY A 243 15.83 -20.72 8.40
CA GLY A 243 14.77 -20.84 9.42
C GLY A 243 14.56 -19.56 10.24
N LYS A 244 15.62 -18.76 10.47
CA LYS A 244 15.51 -17.47 11.15
C LYS A 244 14.85 -16.41 10.26
N ILE A 245 15.16 -16.42 8.97
CA ILE A 245 14.51 -15.54 7.99
C ILE A 245 13.02 -15.91 7.90
N ALA A 246 12.70 -17.19 7.75
CA ALA A 246 11.31 -17.66 7.66
C ALA A 246 10.49 -17.26 8.90
N ALA A 247 11.03 -17.44 10.10
CA ALA A 247 10.37 -17.01 11.33
C ALA A 247 10.13 -15.49 11.39
N MET A 248 11.08 -14.70 10.89
CA MET A 248 10.92 -13.24 10.83
C MET A 248 9.89 -12.82 9.78
N LEU A 249 9.84 -13.47 8.62
CA LEU A 249 8.84 -13.19 7.57
C LEU A 249 7.44 -13.53 8.04
N ALA A 250 7.27 -14.68 8.72
CA ALA A 250 6.01 -15.05 9.34
C ALA A 250 5.58 -14.01 10.38
N GLU A 251 6.48 -13.57 11.26
CA GLU A 251 6.17 -12.54 12.27
C GLU A 251 5.77 -11.21 11.62
N ILE A 252 6.42 -10.77 10.54
CA ILE A 252 5.98 -9.56 9.81
C ILE A 252 4.60 -9.79 9.17
N GLY A 253 4.36 -10.96 8.58
CA GLY A 253 3.10 -11.32 7.94
C GLY A 253 1.92 -11.36 8.91
N ASP A 254 2.11 -11.93 10.10
CA ASP A 254 1.09 -11.94 11.16
C ASP A 254 0.63 -10.51 11.50
N TYR A 255 1.56 -9.54 11.53
CA TYR A 255 1.22 -8.14 11.80
C TYR A 255 0.63 -7.42 10.59
N GLU A 256 1.06 -7.75 9.39
CA GLU A 256 0.44 -7.24 8.16
C GLU A 256 -1.04 -7.62 8.13
N GLU A 257 -1.38 -8.87 8.45
CA GLU A 257 -2.77 -9.32 8.53
C GLU A 257 -3.57 -8.59 9.62
N LEU A 258 -2.99 -8.40 10.80
CA LEU A 258 -3.60 -7.64 11.90
C LEU A 258 -3.81 -6.16 11.53
N SER A 259 -2.87 -5.55 10.78
CA SER A 259 -2.98 -4.17 10.32
C SER A 259 -3.93 -4.01 9.14
N ALA A 260 -3.97 -4.96 8.21
CA ALA A 260 -4.82 -4.95 7.01
C ALA A 260 -6.32 -5.05 7.38
N ASN A 261 -6.65 -5.69 8.50
CA ASN A 261 -8.00 -5.68 9.05
C ASN A 261 -8.52 -4.26 9.39
N MET A 262 -7.65 -3.25 9.50
CA MET A 262 -8.08 -1.85 9.62
C MET A 262 -8.22 -1.11 8.27
N ASP A 263 -7.59 -1.60 7.20
CA ASP A 263 -7.53 -0.97 5.87
C ASP A 263 -8.51 -1.62 4.85
N ARG A 264 -9.38 -2.51 5.32
CA ARG A 264 -10.32 -3.36 4.55
C ARG A 264 -11.28 -2.66 3.58
N ALA A 265 -11.21 -1.34 3.40
CA ALA A 265 -12.04 -0.61 2.45
C ALA A 265 -11.55 -0.75 0.99
N ASP A 266 -10.23 -0.88 0.76
CA ASP A 266 -9.65 -0.87 -0.59
C ASP A 266 -9.44 -2.29 -1.19
N ASP A 267 -9.23 -3.31 -0.36
CA ASP A 267 -9.00 -4.70 -0.82
C ASP A 267 -10.20 -5.33 -1.55
N TRP A 268 -11.42 -4.84 -1.31
CA TRP A 268 -12.63 -5.34 -1.98
C TRP A 268 -12.69 -4.94 -3.46
N GLN A 269 -11.88 -3.96 -3.88
CA GLN A 269 -11.85 -3.50 -5.28
C GLN A 269 -10.86 -4.30 -6.14
N GLY A 270 -9.84 -4.92 -5.54
CA GLY A 270 -8.86 -5.76 -6.26
C GLY A 270 -9.42 -7.12 -6.70
N ASP A 271 -10.28 -7.71 -5.87
CA ASP A 271 -10.81 -9.08 -6.08
C ASP A 271 -11.71 -9.18 -7.34
N ALA A 272 -12.42 -8.11 -7.67
CA ALA A 272 -13.25 -8.04 -8.89
C ALA A 272 -12.41 -8.02 -10.19
N GLY A 273 -11.22 -7.40 -10.16
CA GLY A 273 -10.29 -7.39 -11.30
C GLY A 273 -9.57 -8.73 -11.48
N GLU A 274 -9.20 -9.39 -10.37
CA GLU A 274 -8.59 -10.73 -10.38
C GLU A 274 -9.57 -11.79 -10.91
N ALA A 275 -10.85 -11.68 -10.57
CA ALA A 275 -11.91 -12.54 -11.11
C ALA A 275 -12.14 -12.37 -12.62
N ALA A 276 -12.07 -11.14 -13.13
CA ALA A 276 -12.19 -10.87 -14.58
C ALA A 276 -11.01 -11.47 -15.36
N LEU A 277 -9.78 -11.31 -14.86
CA LEU A 277 -8.60 -11.92 -15.45
C LEU A 277 -8.63 -13.45 -15.39
N TRP A 278 -9.22 -14.04 -14.33
CA TRP A 278 -9.41 -15.48 -14.22
C TRP A 278 -10.39 -16.01 -15.27
N LEU A 279 -11.51 -15.31 -15.48
CA LEU A 279 -12.46 -15.66 -16.52
C LEU A 279 -11.77 -15.58 -17.89
N GLU A 280 -11.06 -14.50 -18.19
CA GLU A 280 -10.31 -14.35 -19.45
C GLU A 280 -9.28 -15.47 -19.68
N ASP A 281 -8.51 -15.86 -18.67
CA ASP A 281 -7.52 -16.96 -18.75
C ASP A 281 -8.21 -18.33 -18.90
N TYR A 282 -9.33 -18.54 -18.21
CA TYR A 282 -10.16 -19.74 -18.36
C TYR A 282 -10.76 -19.86 -19.76
N TRP A 283 -11.35 -18.79 -20.30
CA TRP A 283 -11.89 -18.74 -21.67
C TRP A 283 -10.79 -18.97 -22.72
N ARG A 284 -9.57 -18.44 -22.47
CA ARG A 284 -8.42 -18.69 -23.33
C ARG A 284 -8.02 -20.17 -23.33
N VAL A 285 -7.91 -20.79 -22.17
CA VAL A 285 -7.55 -22.22 -22.05
C VAL A 285 -8.60 -23.12 -22.71
N ILE A 286 -9.89 -22.83 -22.50
CA ILE A 286 -10.98 -23.55 -23.18
C ILE A 286 -10.87 -23.39 -24.70
N GLY A 287 -10.66 -22.16 -25.19
CA GLY A 287 -10.50 -21.90 -26.63
C GLY A 287 -9.26 -22.57 -27.22
N GLU A 288 -8.16 -22.65 -26.47
CA GLU A 288 -6.95 -23.39 -26.87
C GLU A 288 -7.21 -24.90 -26.90
N SER A 289 -7.92 -25.46 -25.91
CA SER A 289 -8.33 -26.87 -25.89
C SER A 289 -9.28 -27.23 -27.05
N GLU A 290 -10.29 -26.40 -27.32
CA GLU A 290 -11.22 -26.59 -28.45
C GLU A 290 -10.51 -26.50 -29.81
N GLN A 291 -9.54 -25.59 -29.94
CA GLN A 291 -8.70 -25.50 -31.14
C GLN A 291 -7.79 -26.73 -31.28
N GLN A 292 -7.24 -27.24 -30.18
CA GLN A 292 -6.42 -28.46 -30.18
C GLN A 292 -7.23 -29.68 -30.65
N GLU A 293 -8.48 -29.80 -30.20
CA GLU A 293 -9.43 -30.83 -30.61
C GLU A 293 -9.85 -30.67 -32.08
N ALA A 294 -10.16 -29.44 -32.51
CA ALA A 294 -10.55 -29.14 -33.90
C ALA A 294 -9.42 -29.41 -34.91
N HIS A 295 -8.16 -29.33 -34.49
CA HIS A 295 -6.98 -29.65 -35.33
C HIS A 295 -6.53 -31.11 -35.20
N GLY A 296 -7.34 -31.98 -34.60
CA GLY A 296 -7.08 -33.42 -34.53
C GLY A 296 -5.97 -33.81 -33.55
N GLY A 297 -5.68 -32.97 -32.56
CA GLY A 297 -4.82 -33.32 -31.44
C GLY A 297 -5.42 -34.50 -30.68
N LEU A 298 -4.70 -35.63 -30.66
CA LEU A 298 -5.04 -36.76 -29.80
C LEU A 298 -4.99 -36.27 -28.35
N GLN A 299 -6.14 -36.24 -27.67
CA GLN A 299 -6.17 -36.24 -26.21
C GLN A 299 -5.45 -37.52 -25.77
N ASP A 300 -4.28 -37.37 -25.15
CA ASP A 300 -3.76 -38.44 -24.30
C ASP A 300 -4.80 -38.58 -23.18
N GLU A 301 -5.32 -39.79 -22.98
CA GLU A 301 -6.47 -40.05 -22.11
C GLU A 301 -6.23 -39.45 -20.70
N ASP A 302 -6.90 -38.34 -20.39
CA ASP A 302 -6.99 -37.77 -19.04
C ASP A 302 -7.88 -38.69 -18.17
N ARG A 303 -7.37 -39.88 -17.88
CA ARG A 303 -8.01 -40.92 -17.06
C ARG A 303 -7.36 -40.95 -15.69
N ILE A 304 -8.02 -40.32 -14.70
CA ILE A 304 -7.59 -40.37 -13.29
C ILE A 304 -7.97 -41.71 -12.63
N LEU A 305 -8.88 -42.50 -13.21
CA LEU A 305 -9.29 -43.81 -12.68
C LEU A 305 -9.29 -44.88 -13.77
N PRO A 306 -8.79 -46.10 -13.47
CA PRO A 306 -8.83 -47.23 -14.41
C PRO A 306 -10.26 -47.78 -14.56
N GLU A 307 -10.54 -48.27 -15.77
CA GLU A 307 -11.82 -48.84 -16.18
C GLU A 307 -12.17 -50.08 -15.33
N PRO A 308 -13.39 -50.20 -14.78
CA PRO A 308 -13.81 -51.42 -14.11
C PRO A 308 -13.84 -52.55 -15.15
N ALA A 309 -13.14 -53.65 -14.83
CA ALA A 309 -13.10 -54.82 -15.68
C ALA A 309 -14.52 -55.30 -16.01
N ALA A 310 -14.78 -55.48 -17.31
CA ALA A 310 -16.01 -56.07 -17.81
C ALA A 310 -16.06 -57.55 -17.41
N ASP A 311 -16.91 -57.87 -16.43
CA ASP A 311 -17.39 -59.24 -16.24
C ASP A 311 -18.71 -59.39 -17.02
N GLU A 312 -18.64 -60.22 -18.07
CA GLU A 312 -19.80 -60.68 -18.83
C GLU A 312 -20.71 -61.55 -17.94
N ALA A 313 -21.94 -61.05 -17.69
CA ALA A 313 -23.28 -61.67 -17.78
C ALA A 313 -23.43 -63.20 -17.61
N PRO A 314 -24.55 -63.74 -17.04
CA PRO A 314 -25.90 -63.43 -17.58
C PRO A 314 -27.12 -63.59 -16.64
N GLY A 315 -28.29 -63.16 -17.14
CA GLY A 315 -29.51 -63.97 -17.01
C GLY A 315 -30.72 -63.35 -16.32
N ASP A 316 -31.63 -62.86 -17.16
CA ASP A 316 -33.08 -63.11 -17.15
C ASP A 316 -34.05 -62.46 -16.12
N ALA A 317 -35.02 -61.78 -16.73
CA ALA A 317 -36.47 -61.92 -16.57
C ALA A 317 -37.25 -60.82 -15.83
N ASP A 318 -38.04 -60.12 -16.66
CA ASP A 318 -39.47 -59.82 -16.53
C ASP A 318 -40.00 -58.98 -15.34
N ALA A 319 -40.60 -57.83 -15.69
CA ALA A 319 -42.08 -57.66 -15.75
C ALA A 319 -42.53 -56.23 -15.36
N ASP A 320 -43.07 -55.53 -16.36
CA ASP A 320 -44.36 -54.80 -16.39
C ASP A 320 -44.80 -53.76 -15.34
N ALA A 321 -45.22 -52.62 -15.94
CA ALA A 321 -46.46 -51.86 -15.73
C ALA A 321 -46.52 -50.69 -14.70
N GLU A 322 -46.58 -49.48 -15.29
CA GLU A 322 -47.57 -48.39 -15.13
C GLU A 322 -48.19 -48.10 -13.74
N ASP A 323 -48.08 -46.85 -13.26
CA ASP A 323 -49.15 -45.83 -13.27
C ASP A 323 -48.92 -44.71 -12.22
N GLU A 324 -49.52 -43.55 -12.50
CA GLU A 324 -49.37 -42.20 -11.95
C GLU A 324 -49.66 -41.99 -10.44
N GLY A 325 -49.08 -40.91 -9.88
CA GLY A 325 -49.50 -40.37 -8.58
C GLY A 325 -48.69 -39.16 -8.10
N ALA A 326 -49.21 -37.95 -8.34
CA ALA A 326 -48.65 -36.65 -7.97
C ALA A 326 -48.48 -36.39 -6.46
N ALA A 327 -47.46 -35.60 -6.06
CA ALA A 327 -47.63 -34.28 -5.41
C ALA A 327 -46.32 -33.68 -4.79
N ALA A 328 -45.94 -32.52 -5.35
CA ALA A 328 -45.49 -31.28 -4.71
C ALA A 328 -44.16 -31.16 -3.90
N THR A 329 -43.26 -30.33 -4.44
CA THR A 329 -42.47 -29.18 -3.87
C THR A 329 -41.10 -29.16 -4.60
N ALA A 330 -40.52 -28.08 -5.13
CA ALA A 330 -40.54 -26.66 -4.81
C ALA A 330 -39.98 -25.80 -5.99
N SER A 331 -40.19 -24.48 -5.86
CA SER A 331 -39.44 -23.34 -6.46
C SER A 331 -39.31 -23.24 -7.98
N SER A 332 -40.18 -22.39 -8.56
CA SER A 332 -40.13 -21.90 -9.94
C SER A 332 -39.03 -20.83 -10.14
N GLU A 333 -38.22 -21.04 -11.18
CA GLU A 333 -37.26 -20.09 -11.75
C GLU A 333 -37.96 -18.84 -12.34
N PRO A 334 -37.31 -17.66 -12.38
CA PRO A 334 -37.88 -16.46 -12.97
C PRO A 334 -37.97 -16.55 -14.51
N ASP A 335 -39.11 -16.15 -15.05
CA ASP A 335 -39.50 -16.24 -16.46
C ASP A 335 -38.65 -15.29 -17.33
N ALA A 336 -38.08 -15.79 -18.43
CA ALA A 336 -37.23 -15.04 -19.37
C ALA A 336 -37.95 -13.85 -20.04
N ARG A 337 -39.26 -13.73 -19.86
CA ARG A 337 -40.10 -12.63 -20.34
C ARG A 337 -40.01 -11.37 -19.47
N ASP A 338 -39.69 -11.50 -18.18
CA ASP A 338 -39.53 -10.35 -17.26
C ASP A 338 -38.18 -9.63 -17.49
N LEU A 339 -37.11 -10.38 -17.76
CA LEU A 339 -35.79 -9.84 -18.12
C LEU A 339 -35.79 -9.01 -19.40
N ALA A 340 -36.61 -9.39 -20.39
CA ALA A 340 -36.74 -8.65 -21.65
C ALA A 340 -37.55 -7.35 -21.49
N HIS A 341 -38.49 -7.31 -20.53
CA HIS A 341 -39.29 -6.12 -20.24
C HIS A 341 -38.47 -5.09 -19.43
N ASP A 342 -37.56 -5.55 -18.56
CA ASP A 342 -36.63 -4.70 -17.83
C ASP A 342 -35.52 -4.12 -18.73
N LEU A 343 -34.94 -4.91 -19.64
CA LEU A 343 -33.96 -4.42 -20.62
C LEU A 343 -34.53 -3.36 -21.58
N ALA A 344 -35.81 -3.50 -21.97
CA ALA A 344 -36.50 -2.53 -22.82
C ALA A 344 -36.83 -1.23 -22.07
N ALA A 345 -37.15 -1.32 -20.78
CA ALA A 345 -37.32 -0.16 -19.90
C ALA A 345 -35.98 0.57 -19.64
N GLU A 346 -34.89 -0.18 -19.48
CA GLU A 346 -33.52 0.34 -19.36
C GLU A 346 -33.02 1.00 -20.65
N GLN A 347 -33.29 0.41 -21.82
CA GLN A 347 -32.95 0.99 -23.12
C GLN A 347 -33.81 2.22 -23.47
N ALA A 348 -35.06 2.30 -23.00
CA ALA A 348 -35.88 3.49 -23.12
C ALA A 348 -35.36 4.66 -22.26
N LEU A 349 -34.73 4.36 -21.10
CA LEU A 349 -34.09 5.36 -20.23
C LEU A 349 -32.76 5.87 -20.81
N ALA A 350 -31.99 4.98 -21.47
CA ALA A 350 -30.71 5.30 -22.10
C ALA A 350 -30.82 6.37 -23.21
N GLY A 351 -32.00 6.55 -23.82
CA GLY A 351 -32.24 7.58 -24.84
C GLY A 351 -32.35 9.02 -24.31
N THR A 352 -32.34 9.24 -22.98
CA THR A 352 -32.58 10.57 -22.38
C THR A 352 -31.40 11.12 -21.56
N LEU A 353 -30.29 10.39 -21.44
CA LEU A 353 -29.19 10.73 -20.55
C LEU A 353 -27.84 10.58 -21.26
N SER A 354 -27.07 11.66 -21.36
CA SER A 354 -25.65 11.65 -21.80
C SER A 354 -24.69 11.01 -20.77
N LEU A 355 -25.25 10.44 -19.70
CA LEU A 355 -24.49 9.90 -18.58
C LEU A 355 -24.15 8.42 -18.83
N PRO A 356 -22.91 7.98 -18.53
CA PRO A 356 -22.52 6.58 -18.66
C PRO A 356 -23.39 5.63 -17.82
N PRO A 357 -23.64 4.38 -18.25
CA PRO A 357 -24.44 3.40 -17.51
C PRO A 357 -23.98 3.16 -16.06
N ARG A 358 -22.67 3.32 -15.78
CA ARG A 358 -22.06 3.16 -14.45
C ARG A 358 -21.78 4.48 -13.73
N TYR A 359 -22.44 5.57 -14.11
CA TYR A 359 -22.15 6.91 -13.60
C TYR A 359 -22.14 6.99 -12.06
N LEU A 360 -23.12 6.41 -11.37
CA LEU A 360 -23.19 6.47 -9.90
C LEU A 360 -22.06 5.71 -9.20
N GLU A 361 -21.52 4.67 -9.84
CA GLU A 361 -20.39 3.91 -9.31
C GLU A 361 -19.09 4.70 -9.50
N LEU A 362 -18.85 5.23 -10.70
CA LEU A 362 -17.68 6.04 -11.02
C LEU A 362 -17.63 7.34 -10.21
N ALA A 363 -18.77 8.01 -10.06
CA ALA A 363 -18.87 9.22 -9.25
C ALA A 363 -18.69 8.93 -7.76
N ARG A 364 -19.08 7.75 -7.28
CA ARG A 364 -18.86 7.34 -5.89
C ARG A 364 -17.41 6.97 -5.62
N SER A 365 -16.72 6.31 -6.55
CA SER A 365 -15.29 5.99 -6.38
C SER A 365 -14.39 7.21 -6.43
N ALA A 366 -14.77 8.24 -7.20
CA ALA A 366 -14.04 9.51 -7.26
C ALA A 366 -14.30 10.43 -6.05
N GLN A 367 -15.16 10.03 -5.13
CA GLN A 367 -15.48 10.82 -3.95
C GLN A 367 -14.43 10.63 -2.86
N GLU A 368 -13.64 11.68 -2.58
CA GLU A 368 -12.63 11.65 -1.52
C GLU A 368 -13.24 11.37 -0.13
N SER A 369 -12.86 10.22 0.44
CA SER A 369 -13.21 9.75 1.78
C SER A 369 -12.50 10.56 2.87
N GLY A 370 -12.84 11.83 3.02
CA GLY A 370 -12.20 12.69 4.04
C GLY A 370 -12.77 14.09 4.18
N SER A 371 -13.57 14.58 3.23
CA SER A 371 -14.04 15.97 3.28
C SER A 371 -15.01 16.22 4.44
N TRP A 372 -14.86 17.36 5.11
CA TRP A 372 -15.72 17.74 6.23
C TRP A 372 -17.20 17.81 5.83
N ALA A 373 -17.50 18.27 4.61
CA ALA A 373 -18.84 18.29 4.05
C ALA A 373 -19.41 16.87 3.86
N LEU A 374 -18.58 15.92 3.41
CA LEU A 374 -18.98 14.52 3.26
C LEU A 374 -19.29 13.86 4.60
N ARG A 375 -18.58 14.20 5.68
CA ARG A 375 -18.87 13.69 7.02
C ARG A 375 -20.27 14.10 7.52
N ILE A 376 -20.70 15.31 7.17
CA ILE A 376 -22.03 15.84 7.54
C ILE A 376 -23.13 15.26 6.64
N LEU A 377 -22.81 15.07 5.36
CA LEU A 377 -23.75 14.58 4.34
C LEU A 377 -23.63 13.07 4.07
N SER A 378 -23.01 12.32 4.97
CA SER A 378 -22.75 10.88 4.77
C SER A 378 -24.04 10.06 4.68
N ALA A 379 -25.10 10.51 5.33
CA ALA A 379 -26.43 9.91 5.31
C ALA A 379 -27.27 10.27 4.06
N GLU A 380 -26.82 11.23 3.25
CA GLU A 380 -27.52 11.65 2.03
C GLU A 380 -26.99 10.88 0.81
N SER A 381 -27.88 10.59 -0.14
CA SER A 381 -27.50 9.90 -1.39
C SER A 381 -26.58 10.78 -2.25
N LEU A 382 -25.76 10.13 -3.08
CA LEU A 382 -24.82 10.83 -3.96
C LEU A 382 -25.51 11.87 -4.87
N PRO A 383 -26.68 11.60 -5.50
CA PRO A 383 -27.38 12.62 -6.28
C PRO A 383 -27.82 13.85 -5.48
N ILE A 384 -28.21 13.68 -4.21
CA ILE A 384 -28.53 14.79 -3.31
C ILE A 384 -27.27 15.60 -3.01
N ARG A 385 -26.13 14.95 -2.77
CA ARG A 385 -24.84 15.64 -2.54
C ARG A 385 -24.39 16.45 -3.76
N LEU A 386 -24.47 15.88 -4.97
CA LEU A 386 -24.16 16.59 -6.21
C LEU A 386 -25.09 17.79 -6.41
N ALA A 387 -26.38 17.65 -6.09
CA ALA A 387 -27.33 18.77 -6.13
C ALA A 387 -27.00 19.88 -5.11
N VAL A 388 -26.38 19.55 -3.98
CA VAL A 388 -25.88 20.53 -2.99
C VAL A 388 -24.66 21.26 -3.56
N TYR A 389 -23.68 20.55 -4.11
CA TYR A 389 -22.50 21.16 -4.73
C TYR A 389 -22.88 22.07 -5.91
N GLN A 390 -23.79 21.61 -6.77
CA GLN A 390 -24.34 22.39 -7.86
C GLN A 390 -24.97 23.71 -7.39
N LYS A 391 -25.57 23.72 -6.19
CA LYS A 391 -26.23 24.91 -5.62
C LYS A 391 -25.26 25.87 -4.92
N LEU A 392 -24.18 25.36 -4.33
CA LEU A 392 -23.22 26.15 -3.55
C LEU A 392 -22.06 26.68 -4.38
N LEU A 393 -21.57 25.88 -5.34
CA LEU A 393 -20.37 26.16 -6.13
C LEU A 393 -20.69 26.46 -7.60
N GLY A 394 -21.79 25.90 -8.13
CA GLY A 394 -22.23 26.11 -9.50
C GLY A 394 -22.19 24.83 -10.33
N VAL A 395 -22.49 24.92 -11.63
CA VAL A 395 -22.54 23.73 -12.51
C VAL A 395 -21.18 23.32 -13.07
N ALA A 396 -20.22 24.25 -13.12
CA ALA A 396 -18.91 24.10 -13.73
C ALA A 396 -17.82 24.68 -12.80
N ASP A 397 -17.49 23.94 -11.74
CA ASP A 397 -16.44 24.32 -10.80
C ASP A 397 -15.18 23.45 -11.03
N ASP A 398 -14.01 24.08 -11.08
CA ASP A 398 -12.73 23.42 -11.39
C ASP A 398 -12.29 22.41 -10.30
N THR A 399 -12.94 22.39 -9.13
CA THR A 399 -12.66 21.45 -8.04
C THR A 399 -13.40 20.11 -8.18
N TYR A 400 -14.27 19.97 -9.17
CA TYR A 400 -15.01 18.72 -9.40
C TYR A 400 -14.11 17.64 -10.02
N PRO A 401 -14.15 16.39 -9.51
CA PRO A 401 -13.54 15.26 -10.19
C PRO A 401 -14.14 15.06 -11.58
N ASP A 402 -13.32 14.73 -12.57
CA ASP A 402 -13.77 14.47 -13.95
C ASP A 402 -14.90 13.42 -14.02
N ALA A 403 -14.87 12.43 -13.12
CA ALA A 403 -15.89 11.38 -13.03
C ALA A 403 -17.28 11.88 -12.60
N TRP A 404 -17.38 13.11 -12.05
CA TRP A 404 -18.66 13.73 -11.69
C TRP A 404 -19.29 14.49 -12.84
N LEU A 405 -18.52 14.88 -13.85
CA LEU A 405 -18.97 15.72 -14.96
C LEU A 405 -19.69 14.87 -16.02
N ASP A 406 -20.71 15.45 -16.64
CA ASP A 406 -21.36 14.90 -17.84
C ASP A 406 -20.35 15.00 -19.00
N PRO A 407 -19.97 13.89 -19.65
CA PRO A 407 -18.98 13.89 -20.73
C PRO A 407 -19.35 14.78 -21.93
N ALA A 408 -20.63 15.10 -22.13
CA ALA A 408 -21.05 15.96 -23.24
C ALA A 408 -20.97 17.46 -22.91
N THR A 409 -21.11 17.85 -21.65
CA THR A 409 -21.14 19.28 -21.26
C THR A 409 -19.91 19.71 -20.47
N GLY A 410 -19.19 18.78 -19.84
CA GLY A 410 -18.13 19.09 -18.87
C GLY A 410 -18.67 19.75 -17.59
N GLU A 411 -19.97 19.61 -17.31
CA GLU A 411 -20.66 20.18 -16.15
C GLU A 411 -21.28 19.08 -15.29
N LEU A 412 -21.65 19.39 -14.04
CA LEU A 412 -22.43 18.46 -13.22
C LEU A 412 -23.80 18.14 -13.85
N PRO A 413 -24.34 16.92 -13.65
CA PRO A 413 -25.66 16.55 -14.15
C PRO A 413 -26.75 17.53 -13.72
N THR A 414 -27.73 17.72 -14.59
CA THR A 414 -28.87 18.57 -14.29
C THR A 414 -29.70 17.98 -13.14
N LEU A 415 -30.40 18.83 -12.39
CA LEU A 415 -31.27 18.37 -11.30
C LEU A 415 -32.30 17.32 -11.75
N GLN A 416 -32.79 17.40 -12.99
CA GLN A 416 -33.72 16.43 -13.54
C GLN A 416 -33.08 15.04 -13.71
N GLN A 417 -31.82 14.99 -14.15
CA GLN A 417 -31.06 13.75 -14.27
C GLN A 417 -30.71 13.19 -12.88
N LEU A 418 -30.32 14.05 -11.93
CA LEU A 418 -30.06 13.63 -10.55
C LEU A 418 -31.31 13.07 -9.85
N ALA A 419 -32.49 13.65 -10.11
CA ALA A 419 -33.77 13.15 -9.59
C ALA A 419 -34.13 11.78 -10.19
N ALA A 420 -33.87 11.58 -11.48
CA ALA A 420 -34.06 10.30 -12.15
C ALA A 420 -33.11 9.22 -11.60
N LEU A 421 -31.83 9.56 -11.38
CA LEU A 421 -30.82 8.66 -10.81
C LEU A 421 -31.12 8.24 -9.38
N ASP A 422 -31.76 9.10 -8.59
CA ASP A 422 -32.16 8.82 -7.20
C ASP A 422 -33.59 8.26 -7.09
N GLN A 423 -34.28 8.06 -8.22
CA GLN A 423 -35.68 7.59 -8.31
C GLN A 423 -36.67 8.42 -7.46
N ILE A 424 -36.45 9.74 -7.37
CA ILE A 424 -37.32 10.66 -6.62
C ILE A 424 -37.88 11.78 -7.48
N SER A 425 -38.97 12.40 -7.01
CA SER A 425 -39.51 13.58 -7.66
C SER A 425 -38.57 14.79 -7.52
N MET A 426 -38.56 15.66 -8.53
CA MET A 426 -37.83 16.93 -8.51
C MET A 426 -38.13 17.82 -7.28
N PRO A 427 -39.40 17.97 -6.84
CA PRO A 427 -39.72 18.64 -5.58
C PRO A 427 -39.05 17.99 -4.36
N THR A 428 -39.02 16.66 -4.30
CA THR A 428 -38.37 15.90 -3.21
C THR A 428 -36.86 16.13 -3.20
N LEU A 429 -36.21 16.08 -4.36
CA LEU A 429 -34.77 16.36 -4.50
C LEU A 429 -34.43 17.76 -3.99
N ARG A 430 -35.23 18.77 -4.39
CA ARG A 430 -35.03 20.16 -3.95
C ARG A 430 -35.22 20.33 -2.45
N LYS A 431 -36.21 19.64 -1.85
CA LYS A 431 -36.46 19.66 -0.42
C LYS A 431 -35.27 19.08 0.35
N ARG A 432 -34.84 17.86 0.00
CA ARG A 432 -33.71 17.18 0.66
C ARG A 432 -32.40 17.92 0.48
N ARG A 433 -32.15 18.50 -0.71
CA ARG A 433 -30.99 19.37 -0.95
C ARG A 433 -30.98 20.58 -0.01
N ASN A 434 -32.12 21.25 0.16
CA ASN A 434 -32.18 22.40 1.07
C ASN A 434 -31.97 21.97 2.53
N GLU A 435 -32.57 20.86 2.96
CA GLU A 435 -32.33 20.29 4.30
C GLU A 435 -30.85 19.93 4.52
N ALA A 436 -30.17 19.39 3.50
CA ALA A 436 -28.74 19.09 3.54
C ALA A 436 -27.88 20.37 3.61
N ILE A 437 -28.25 21.44 2.90
CA ILE A 437 -27.59 22.75 3.01
C ILE A 437 -27.76 23.34 4.41
N ASP A 438 -28.96 23.24 4.99
CA ASP A 438 -29.23 23.71 6.35
C ASP A 438 -28.39 22.95 7.38
N LYS A 439 -28.19 21.63 7.21
CA LYS A 439 -27.28 20.82 8.05
C LYS A 439 -25.83 21.33 7.98
N LEU A 440 -25.34 21.71 6.80
CA LEU A 440 -23.99 22.27 6.62
C LEU A 440 -23.86 23.63 7.33
N TYR A 441 -24.85 24.51 7.20
CA TYR A 441 -24.83 25.81 7.89
C TYR A 441 -24.93 25.68 9.41
N ALA A 442 -25.76 24.75 9.91
CA ALA A 442 -25.87 24.45 11.34
C ALA A 442 -24.55 23.92 11.92
N ALA A 443 -23.86 23.03 11.19
CA ALA A 443 -22.56 22.51 11.61
C ALA A 443 -21.45 23.58 11.60
N ASN A 444 -21.52 24.56 10.69
CA ASN A 444 -20.56 25.66 10.62
C ASN A 444 -20.77 26.69 11.76
N THR A 445 -22.02 26.96 12.13
CA THR A 445 -22.37 27.86 13.25
C THR A 445 -22.09 27.24 14.62
N GLY A 446 -22.21 25.91 14.78
CA GLY A 446 -21.82 25.19 16.00
C GLY A 446 -20.32 25.27 16.33
N LYS A 447 -19.44 25.31 15.32
CA LYS A 447 -18.00 25.55 15.52
C LYS A 447 -17.69 26.97 15.99
N GLY A 448 -18.55 27.95 15.67
CA GLY A 448 -18.41 29.34 16.13
C GLY A 448 -18.78 29.57 17.60
N LEU A 449 -19.61 28.70 18.19
CA LEU A 449 -19.95 28.75 19.62
C LEU A 449 -18.98 27.94 20.50
N ALA A 450 -18.35 26.89 19.95
CA ALA A 450 -17.35 26.09 20.67
C ALA A 450 -15.94 26.72 20.71
N ALA A 451 -15.74 27.85 20.02
CA ALA A 451 -14.49 28.61 19.95
C ALA A 451 -14.58 29.98 20.66
N LYS A 452 -15.46 30.12 21.67
CA LYS A 452 -15.53 31.28 22.56
C LYS A 452 -15.35 30.88 24.01
#